data_AF-A0AAD5LCX2-F1
#
_entry.id   AF-A0AAD5LCX2-F1
#
_cell.length_a   1.000
_cell.length_b   1.000
_cell.length_c   1.000
_cell.angle_alpha   90.00
_cell.angle_beta   90.00
_cell.angle_gamma   90.00
#
_symmetry.space_group_name_H-M   'P 1'
#
loop_
_entity.id
_entity.type
_entity.pdbx_description
1 polymer ?
#
loop_
_entity_poly.entity_id
_entity_poly.type
_entity_poly.pdbx_seq_one_letter_code
_entity_poly.pdbx_strand_id
1 'polypeptide(L)'
;MIESARRQQVDTAAATAQLTRAPDAVQPPQTNQQRLALKALKYRKLLDRMHDIDDERLKDPSFDVLEYENDLSANDTLTTAEPEPPEPMWGRIYLRHGLAPIQYFRDRYGGPMVNQEVEFYVPQSPEHRLGCEPLPEKDQAVIRASNSTMVLVADRGICSFKTKSKIAHAMGAAALVVVSSDESSSAPVAVLDPDEDDIPIASVMIRKTGGDLLRHVAARQRVFGRLIPMVCERKPYVCRGRWDFENEYIASQLVRSGVITAAASNREPIGDFLAASYGSVLPFEPLSVVDVSISLGTNGCLPISGDEAKTALKDRIGIVTRDSSCSVLTQVSHLQLAGAAVAIVSFDEGAGQSLMHPSVTENWHAYNITITAAAISTATRAAMTSVPDQRVTFVVRNSIATTWDEIRKLAVRSAWPTRTDRREKLLRRLLSTLAMDDGQRLELKRNYLTIGGGSGASWDRLVDGDAQLATTKDEL
;
A
#
# COMPACT_ATOMS: atom_id res chain seq x y z
N MET A 1 -29.86 60.37 10.53
CA MET A 1 -30.60 59.32 11.27
C MET A 1 -30.77 58.18 10.26
N ILE A 2 -29.94 57.16 10.17
CA ILE A 2 -29.42 56.21 11.16
C ILE A 2 -28.02 55.84 10.69
N GLU A 3 -26.99 56.40 11.33
CA GLU A 3 -25.58 56.09 11.02
C GLU A 3 -24.71 56.57 12.20
N SER A 4 -24.81 55.89 13.35
CA SER A 4 -24.01 56.22 14.55
C SER A 4 -24.10 55.14 15.63
N ALA A 5 -23.90 53.86 15.27
CA ALA A 5 -23.86 52.79 16.29
C ALA A 5 -23.11 51.54 15.80
N ARG A 6 -21.77 51.64 15.60
CA ARG A 6 -20.83 50.51 15.73
C ARG A 6 -19.34 50.91 15.56
N ARG A 7 -18.93 51.98 16.25
CA ARG A 7 -17.52 52.28 16.52
C ARG A 7 -17.34 52.40 18.02
N GLN A 8 -17.19 51.26 18.69
CA GLN A 8 -16.68 51.08 20.06
C GLN A 8 -16.71 49.57 20.35
N GLN A 9 -15.62 49.03 20.94
CA GLN A 9 -15.10 47.64 20.85
C GLN A 9 -14.26 47.48 19.57
N VAL A 10 -12.93 47.47 19.60
CA VAL A 10 -12.02 46.75 20.50
C VAL A 10 -10.72 47.56 20.63
N ASP A 11 -10.51 48.17 21.79
CA ASP A 11 -9.22 48.74 22.22
C ASP A 11 -9.18 48.66 23.76
N THR A 12 -8.88 47.47 24.28
CA THR A 12 -8.48 47.25 25.68
C THR A 12 -7.95 45.83 25.81
N ALA A 13 -6.62 45.67 25.76
CA ALA A 13 -5.86 44.66 26.50
C ALA A 13 -4.36 44.73 26.12
N ALA A 14 -3.71 45.84 26.45
CA ALA A 14 -2.24 45.90 26.51
C ALA A 14 -1.86 46.25 27.95
N ALA A 15 -1.79 45.24 28.81
CA ALA A 15 -1.28 45.37 30.17
C ALA A 15 -0.66 44.04 30.63
N THR A 16 0.67 44.04 30.66
CA THR A 16 1.49 43.48 31.74
C THR A 16 1.39 41.97 32.01
N ALA A 17 2.27 41.19 31.38
CA ALA A 17 2.70 39.89 31.90
C ALA A 17 4.23 39.90 32.09
N GLN A 18 4.67 40.37 33.26
CA GLN A 18 6.01 40.10 33.78
C GLN A 18 6.05 38.64 34.27
N LEU A 19 6.80 37.78 33.59
CA LEU A 19 7.14 36.46 34.09
C LEU A 19 8.11 36.61 35.28
N THR A 20 7.62 36.35 36.48
CA THR A 20 8.44 36.07 37.66
C THR A 20 9.19 34.75 37.46
N ARG A 21 10.52 34.80 37.29
CA ARG A 21 11.41 33.64 37.43
C ARG A 21 11.27 33.09 38.86
N ALA A 22 10.87 31.83 38.99
CA ALA A 22 10.97 31.10 40.23
C ALA A 22 12.46 30.93 40.60
N PRO A 23 12.84 31.06 41.89
CA PRO A 23 14.20 30.79 42.32
C PRO A 23 14.52 29.30 42.14
N ASP A 24 15.73 29.01 41.67
CA ASP A 24 16.25 27.66 41.48
C ASP A 24 16.04 26.84 42.76
N ALA A 25 15.22 25.79 42.65
CA ALA A 25 15.03 24.82 43.71
C ALA A 25 16.36 24.09 43.92
N VAL A 26 17.08 24.45 44.99
CA VAL A 26 18.24 23.71 45.49
C VAL A 26 17.80 22.27 45.73
N GLN A 27 18.20 21.36 44.85
CA GLN A 27 17.91 19.94 45.01
C GLN A 27 18.56 19.45 46.32
N PRO A 28 17.83 18.69 47.15
CA PRO A 28 18.39 18.13 48.36
C PRO A 28 19.57 17.21 48.02
N PRO A 29 20.61 17.15 48.89
CA PRO A 29 21.78 16.30 48.65
C PRO A 29 21.31 14.85 48.48
N GLN A 30 21.56 14.30 47.29
CA GLN A 30 21.19 12.93 46.98
C GLN A 30 21.87 11.97 47.95
N THR A 31 21.09 11.07 48.55
CA THR A 31 21.64 10.05 49.45
C THR A 31 22.55 9.10 48.69
N ASN A 32 23.52 8.48 49.37
CA ASN A 32 24.43 7.51 48.74
C ASN A 32 23.66 6.37 48.04
N GLN A 33 22.47 6.00 48.53
CA GLN A 33 21.59 5.03 47.88
C GLN A 33 20.99 5.55 46.56
N GLN A 34 20.59 6.82 46.48
CA GLN A 34 20.12 7.42 45.23
C GLN A 34 21.25 7.53 44.20
N ARG A 35 22.48 7.84 44.62
CA ARG A 35 23.65 7.85 43.73
C ARG A 35 23.99 6.45 43.22
N LEU A 36 23.88 5.43 44.06
CA LEU A 36 24.07 4.02 43.68
C LEU A 36 22.97 3.54 42.71
N ALA A 37 21.72 3.89 42.96
CA ALA A 37 20.60 3.57 42.08
C ALA A 37 20.75 4.23 40.70
N LEU A 38 21.16 5.51 40.66
CA LEU A 38 21.42 6.21 39.41
C LEU A 38 22.61 5.60 38.63
N LYS A 39 23.66 5.20 39.35
CA LYS A 39 24.79 4.45 38.76
C LYS A 39 24.34 3.11 38.20
N ALA A 40 23.57 2.32 38.95
CA ALA A 40 23.06 1.03 38.48
C ALA A 40 22.16 1.18 37.23
N LEU A 41 21.34 2.23 37.17
CA LEU A 41 20.47 2.52 36.02
C LEU A 41 21.28 2.97 34.79
N LYS A 42 22.37 3.72 35.00
CA LYS A 42 23.35 4.04 33.95
C LYS A 42 24.07 2.78 33.44
N TYR A 43 24.58 1.93 34.34
CA TYR A 43 25.26 0.68 33.97
C TYR A 43 24.35 -0.27 33.19
N ARG A 44 23.06 -0.36 33.57
CA ARG A 44 22.08 -1.16 32.84
C ARG A 44 21.85 -0.66 31.41
N LYS A 45 21.70 0.67 31.23
CA LYS A 45 21.58 1.26 29.89
C LYS A 45 22.85 1.09 29.05
N LEU A 46 24.02 1.06 29.67
CA LEU A 46 25.28 0.80 28.99
C LEU A 46 25.37 -0.67 28.55
N LEU A 47 25.03 -1.61 29.42
CA LEU A 47 24.96 -3.05 29.11
C LEU A 47 23.95 -3.35 27.99
N ASP A 48 22.78 -2.71 28.02
CA ASP A 48 21.77 -2.86 26.96
C ASP A 48 22.27 -2.33 25.60
N ARG A 49 23.17 -1.34 25.57
CA ARG A 49 23.83 -0.85 24.34
C ARG A 49 25.04 -1.67 23.92
N MET A 50 25.74 -2.28 24.89
CA MET A 50 26.92 -3.12 24.63
C MET A 50 26.56 -4.46 24.01
N HIS A 51 25.31 -4.94 24.17
CA HIS A 51 24.89 -6.20 23.54
C HIS A 51 24.82 -6.15 22.00
N ASP A 52 24.84 -4.96 21.40
CA ASP A 52 24.77 -4.76 19.95
C ASP A 52 26.11 -4.36 19.30
N ILE A 53 27.20 -4.21 20.07
CA ILE A 53 28.50 -3.77 19.56
C ILE A 53 29.55 -4.86 19.81
N ASP A 54 29.95 -5.55 18.75
CA ASP A 54 31.01 -6.58 18.75
C ASP A 54 32.40 -5.91 18.69
N ASP A 55 32.75 -5.13 19.73
CA ASP A 55 34.08 -4.47 19.85
C ASP A 55 35.02 -5.32 20.72
N GLU A 56 36.09 -5.83 20.12
CA GLU A 56 37.07 -6.70 20.80
C GLU A 56 37.80 -6.02 21.97
N ARG A 57 37.80 -4.68 22.04
CA ARG A 57 38.41 -3.93 23.15
C ARG A 57 37.72 -4.14 24.49
N LEU A 58 36.42 -4.48 24.47
CA LEU A 58 35.62 -4.77 25.67
C LEU A 58 35.95 -6.11 26.33
N LYS A 59 36.76 -6.95 25.67
CA LYS A 59 37.24 -8.23 26.21
C LYS A 59 38.56 -8.08 26.98
N ASP A 60 39.17 -6.89 26.99
CA ASP A 60 40.40 -6.62 27.75
C ASP A 60 40.06 -6.33 29.23
N PRO A 61 40.58 -7.12 30.19
CA PRO A 61 40.33 -6.92 31.62
C PRO A 61 40.96 -5.66 32.21
N SER A 62 41.79 -4.94 31.45
CA SER A 62 42.38 -3.65 31.84
C SER A 62 41.59 -2.43 31.34
N PHE A 63 40.47 -2.63 30.64
CA PHE A 63 39.67 -1.57 30.05
C PHE A 63 39.01 -0.66 31.12
N ASP A 64 39.43 0.60 31.19
CA ASP A 64 38.83 1.61 32.06
C ASP A 64 37.66 2.32 31.34
N VAL A 65 36.45 2.05 31.82
CA VAL A 65 35.19 2.60 31.30
C VAL A 65 35.15 4.14 31.37
N LEU A 66 35.89 4.76 32.30
CA LEU A 66 35.92 6.21 32.45
C LEU A 66 36.82 6.91 31.42
N GLU A 67 37.83 6.20 30.91
CA GLU A 67 38.70 6.72 29.84
C GLU A 67 37.97 6.71 28.49
N TYR A 68 37.12 5.70 28.26
CA TYR A 68 36.27 5.60 27.06
C TYR A 68 35.19 6.69 26.97
N GLU A 69 34.62 7.14 28.10
CA GLU A 69 33.69 8.28 28.10
C GLU A 69 34.41 9.61 27.76
N ASN A 70 35.68 9.77 28.16
CA ASN A 70 36.46 10.95 27.78
C ASN A 70 36.78 10.98 26.29
N ASP A 71 37.13 9.84 25.68
CA ASP A 71 37.34 9.72 24.23
C ASP A 71 36.04 9.90 23.41
N LEU A 72 34.90 9.45 23.94
CA LEU A 72 33.59 9.72 23.33
C LEU A 72 33.19 11.20 23.41
N SER A 73 33.55 11.89 24.50
CA SER A 73 33.25 13.32 24.67
C SER A 73 34.22 14.25 23.91
N ALA A 74 35.44 13.79 23.62
CA ALA A 74 36.45 14.53 22.86
C ALA A 74 36.28 14.39 21.34
N ASN A 75 35.50 13.41 20.86
CA ASN A 75 35.16 13.24 19.44
C ASN A 75 33.82 13.88 19.02
N ASP A 76 33.19 14.68 19.89
CA ASP A 76 31.96 15.43 19.56
C ASP A 76 32.25 16.75 18.79
N THR A 77 33.46 16.90 18.25
CA THR A 77 33.77 17.89 17.23
C THR A 77 33.43 17.36 15.83
N LEU A 78 32.33 17.86 15.27
CA LEU A 78 31.92 17.73 13.87
C LEU A 78 31.91 16.29 13.34
N THR A 79 30.90 15.51 13.72
CA THR A 79 30.34 14.56 12.74
C THR A 79 29.73 15.40 11.62
N THR A 80 30.50 15.63 10.56
CA THR A 80 29.94 16.04 9.27
C THR A 80 28.88 15.01 8.92
N ALA A 81 27.61 15.38 9.06
CA ALA A 81 26.49 14.55 8.66
C ALA A 81 26.78 14.02 7.26
N GLU A 82 26.80 12.70 7.12
CA GLU A 82 27.00 12.06 5.83
C GLU A 82 25.99 12.68 4.85
N PRO A 83 26.45 13.19 3.69
CA PRO A 83 25.58 13.94 2.80
C PRO A 83 24.39 13.07 2.42
N GLU A 84 23.18 13.60 2.62
CA GLU A 84 21.97 12.85 2.29
C GLU A 84 22.06 12.32 0.86
N PRO A 85 21.73 11.04 0.62
CA PRO A 85 21.85 10.46 -0.71
C PRO A 85 20.95 11.24 -1.68
N PRO A 86 21.41 11.51 -2.92
CA PRO A 86 20.63 12.29 -3.87
C PRO A 86 19.29 11.60 -4.14
N GLU A 87 18.23 12.40 -4.27
CA GLU A 87 16.90 11.86 -4.50
C GLU A 87 16.83 11.14 -5.87
N PRO A 88 16.34 9.88 -5.93
CA PRO A 88 16.25 9.12 -7.17
C PRO A 88 15.41 9.81 -8.27
N MET A 89 15.85 9.68 -9.52
CA MET A 89 15.14 10.18 -10.71
C MET A 89 13.86 9.40 -11.06
N TRP A 90 13.54 8.35 -10.31
CA TRP A 90 12.38 7.51 -10.56
C TRP A 90 11.80 6.99 -9.25
N GLY A 91 10.55 6.59 -9.29
CA GLY A 91 9.87 6.03 -8.15
C GLY A 91 8.56 5.39 -8.51
N ARG A 92 7.71 5.21 -7.50
CA ARG A 92 6.39 4.58 -7.62
C ARG A 92 5.35 5.34 -6.81
N ILE A 93 4.16 5.50 -7.39
CA ILE A 93 2.98 5.98 -6.68
C ILE A 93 2.28 4.76 -6.09
N TYR A 94 2.18 4.72 -4.77
CA TYR A 94 1.43 3.70 -4.03
C TYR A 94 0.12 4.31 -3.57
N LEU A 95 -0.97 3.95 -4.26
CA LEU A 95 -2.31 4.39 -3.91
C LEU A 95 -2.81 3.65 -2.67
N ARG A 96 -3.54 4.36 -1.81
CA ARG A 96 -4.23 3.76 -0.67
C ARG A 96 -5.22 2.73 -1.18
N HIS A 97 -5.15 1.51 -0.63
CA HIS A 97 -5.92 0.36 -1.11
C HIS A 97 -5.67 -0.01 -2.59
N GLY A 98 -4.53 0.41 -3.16
CA GLY A 98 -4.10 0.07 -4.50
C GLY A 98 -3.57 -1.36 -4.59
N LEU A 99 -3.86 -2.04 -5.72
CA LEU A 99 -3.37 -3.38 -6.01
C LEU A 99 -1.95 -3.38 -6.59
N ALA A 100 -1.63 -2.35 -7.37
CA ALA A 100 -0.32 -2.21 -8.01
C ALA A 100 0.16 -0.75 -7.98
N PRO A 101 1.49 -0.53 -7.85
CA PRO A 101 2.06 0.80 -7.91
C PRO A 101 2.14 1.33 -9.35
N ILE A 102 2.05 2.66 -9.51
CA ILE A 102 2.26 3.34 -10.78
C ILE A 102 3.70 3.85 -10.84
N GLN A 103 4.49 3.40 -11.80
CA GLN A 103 5.84 3.90 -11.99
C GLN A 103 5.83 5.37 -12.46
N TYR A 104 6.68 6.20 -11.86
CA TYR A 104 6.92 7.57 -12.31
C TYR A 104 8.40 7.84 -12.55
N PHE A 105 8.67 8.85 -13.36
CA PHE A 105 9.98 9.45 -13.54
C PHE A 105 9.93 10.91 -13.11
N ARG A 106 10.86 11.31 -12.24
CA ARG A 106 10.97 12.67 -11.73
C ARG A 106 11.67 13.57 -12.76
N ASP A 107 11.29 14.83 -12.78
CA ASP A 107 12.06 15.87 -13.47
C ASP A 107 13.40 16.13 -12.77
N ARG A 108 14.32 16.83 -13.45
CA ARG A 108 15.62 17.23 -12.87
C ARG A 108 15.53 18.50 -12.03
N TYR A 109 14.44 19.26 -12.16
CA TYR A 109 14.13 20.41 -11.33
C TYR A 109 13.00 20.11 -10.35
N GLY A 110 12.69 21.10 -9.51
CA GLY A 110 11.64 21.01 -8.53
C GLY A 110 12.19 20.78 -7.13
N GLY A 111 11.36 21.04 -6.13
CA GLY A 111 11.68 20.70 -4.75
C GLY A 111 11.71 19.20 -4.47
N PRO A 112 11.88 18.81 -3.19
CA PRO A 112 11.90 17.42 -2.77
C PRO A 112 10.56 16.73 -3.03
N MET A 113 10.57 15.39 -3.13
CA MET A 113 9.31 14.63 -3.17
C MET A 113 8.49 14.86 -1.90
N VAL A 114 7.17 14.86 -2.08
CA VAL A 114 6.24 14.97 -0.95
C VAL A 114 6.36 13.72 -0.08
N ASN A 115 6.81 13.92 1.15
CA ASN A 115 7.13 12.84 2.10
C ASN A 115 5.92 12.35 2.90
N GLN A 116 4.69 12.65 2.48
CA GLN A 116 3.46 12.25 3.15
C GLN A 116 2.43 11.73 2.14
N GLU A 117 1.36 11.10 2.64
CA GLU A 117 0.23 10.75 1.80
C GLU A 117 -0.51 12.00 1.34
N VAL A 118 -0.88 12.02 0.06
CA VAL A 118 -1.50 13.16 -0.63
C VAL A 118 -2.75 12.70 -1.37
N GLU A 119 -3.64 13.64 -1.64
CA GLU A 119 -4.76 13.44 -2.55
C GLU A 119 -4.34 13.79 -3.99
N PHE A 120 -4.61 12.88 -4.93
CA PHE A 120 -4.41 13.12 -6.36
C PHE A 120 -5.66 13.79 -6.93
N TYR A 121 -5.56 15.09 -7.16
CA TYR A 121 -6.63 15.88 -7.76
C TYR A 121 -6.59 15.74 -9.28
N VAL A 122 -7.61 15.11 -9.85
CA VAL A 122 -7.77 14.92 -11.30
C VAL A 122 -8.88 15.84 -11.80
N PRO A 123 -8.58 16.87 -12.63
CA PRO A 123 -9.60 17.72 -13.21
C PRO A 123 -10.63 16.92 -14.01
N GLN A 124 -11.91 17.14 -13.72
CA GLN A 124 -12.99 16.39 -14.35
C GLN A 124 -13.15 16.75 -15.82
N SER A 125 -12.96 18.03 -16.18
CA SER A 125 -13.10 18.51 -17.56
C SER A 125 -11.83 18.27 -18.39
N PRO A 126 -11.90 17.68 -19.59
CA PRO A 126 -10.73 17.39 -20.43
C PRO A 126 -9.86 18.61 -20.74
N GLU A 127 -10.46 19.78 -20.98
CA GLU A 127 -9.75 21.02 -21.29
C GLU A 127 -8.87 21.50 -20.12
N HIS A 128 -9.34 21.31 -18.88
CA HIS A 128 -8.61 21.68 -17.68
C HIS A 128 -7.51 20.68 -17.32
N ARG A 129 -7.56 19.46 -17.87
CA ARG A 129 -6.51 18.46 -17.63
C ARG A 129 -5.18 18.86 -18.26
N LEU A 130 -5.15 19.73 -19.26
CA LEU A 130 -3.88 20.16 -19.85
C LEU A 130 -3.00 20.93 -18.86
N GLY A 131 -3.53 21.54 -17.79
CA GLY A 131 -2.73 22.28 -16.81
C GLY A 131 -1.92 23.43 -17.43
N CYS A 132 -2.34 23.94 -18.60
CA CYS A 132 -1.72 25.08 -19.27
C CYS A 132 -2.31 26.42 -18.84
N GLU A 133 -3.43 26.38 -18.13
CA GLU A 133 -4.12 27.52 -17.53
C GLU A 133 -4.53 27.14 -16.11
N PRO A 134 -4.71 28.12 -15.21
CA PRO A 134 -5.28 27.86 -13.89
C PRO A 134 -6.65 27.19 -14.00
N LEU A 135 -6.95 26.28 -13.07
CA LEU A 135 -8.27 25.64 -12.98
C LEU A 135 -9.38 26.69 -12.67
N PRO A 136 -10.67 26.37 -12.83
CA PRO A 136 -11.73 27.22 -12.34
C PRO A 136 -11.55 27.60 -10.85
N GLU A 137 -11.93 28.81 -10.45
CA GLU A 137 -11.65 29.33 -9.10
C GLU A 137 -12.18 28.42 -7.97
N LYS A 138 -13.30 27.72 -8.22
CA LYS A 138 -13.83 26.70 -7.31
C LYS A 138 -12.83 25.57 -7.04
N ASP A 139 -12.19 25.07 -8.09
CA ASP A 139 -11.22 23.97 -8.00
C ASP A 139 -9.89 24.46 -7.42
N GLN A 140 -9.46 25.67 -7.78
CA GLN A 140 -8.31 26.30 -7.15
C GLN A 140 -8.51 26.48 -5.64
N ALA A 141 -9.69 26.92 -5.21
CA ALA A 141 -10.01 27.09 -3.79
C ALA A 141 -9.90 25.75 -3.02
N VAL A 142 -10.31 24.63 -3.64
CA VAL A 142 -10.14 23.28 -3.06
C VAL A 142 -8.66 22.92 -2.89
N ILE A 143 -7.84 23.16 -3.93
CA ILE A 143 -6.40 22.88 -3.87
C ILE A 143 -5.72 23.77 -2.82
N ARG A 144 -6.00 25.08 -2.81
CA ARG A 144 -5.43 26.01 -1.81
C ARG A 144 -5.83 25.63 -0.38
N ALA A 145 -7.08 25.25 -0.16
CA ALA A 145 -7.57 24.83 1.15
C ALA A 145 -6.96 23.50 1.64
N SER A 146 -6.32 22.74 0.77
CA SER A 146 -5.63 21.50 1.15
C SER A 146 -4.31 21.72 1.90
N ASN A 147 -3.81 22.97 2.01
CA ASN A 147 -2.54 23.28 2.67
C ASN A 147 -1.37 22.40 2.16
N SER A 148 -1.24 22.28 0.83
CA SER A 148 -0.19 21.48 0.19
C SER A 148 -0.27 19.98 0.51
N THR A 149 -1.49 19.42 0.62
CA THR A 149 -1.72 17.96 0.67
C THR A 149 -2.37 17.41 -0.61
N MET A 150 -2.52 18.23 -1.65
CA MET A 150 -3.04 17.81 -2.95
C MET A 150 -1.97 17.85 -4.04
N VAL A 151 -1.92 16.81 -4.86
CA VAL A 151 -1.09 16.71 -6.06
C VAL A 151 -1.98 16.89 -7.27
N LEU A 152 -1.61 17.85 -8.14
CA LEU A 152 -2.35 18.06 -9.38
C LEU A 152 -1.95 16.99 -10.40
N VAL A 153 -2.94 16.35 -11.01
CA VAL A 153 -2.76 15.46 -12.16
C VAL A 153 -3.11 16.22 -13.43
N ALA A 154 -2.16 16.34 -14.36
CA ALA A 154 -2.33 17.02 -15.63
C ALA A 154 -1.85 16.16 -16.81
N ASP A 155 -2.34 16.43 -18.00
CA ASP A 155 -2.00 15.73 -19.22
C ASP A 155 -0.82 16.42 -19.91
N ARG A 156 0.06 15.63 -20.51
CA ARG A 156 1.04 16.12 -21.47
C ARG A 156 0.30 16.76 -22.64
N GLY A 157 0.78 17.90 -23.11
CA GLY A 157 0.10 18.64 -24.17
C GLY A 157 0.94 19.80 -24.69
N ILE A 158 0.25 20.88 -25.05
CA ILE A 158 0.80 22.00 -25.83
C ILE A 158 1.78 22.89 -25.07
N CYS A 159 1.65 23.01 -23.75
CA CYS A 159 2.53 23.84 -22.93
C CYS A 159 3.66 23.02 -22.27
N SER A 160 4.74 23.71 -21.88
CA SER A 160 5.91 23.09 -21.27
C SER A 160 5.63 22.52 -19.86
N PHE A 161 6.44 21.54 -19.42
CA PHE A 161 6.40 21.02 -18.05
C PHE A 161 6.65 22.10 -16.99
N LYS A 162 7.57 23.03 -17.30
CA LYS A 162 7.87 24.21 -16.47
C LYS A 162 6.62 25.06 -16.26
N THR A 163 5.89 25.37 -17.33
CA THR A 163 4.64 26.14 -17.27
C THR A 163 3.60 25.45 -16.39
N LYS A 164 3.37 24.15 -16.59
CA LYS A 164 2.42 23.36 -15.78
C LYS A 164 2.81 23.38 -14.30
N SER A 165 4.10 23.23 -14.00
CA SER A 165 4.61 23.20 -12.62
C SER A 165 4.46 24.55 -11.94
N LYS A 166 4.74 25.66 -12.64
CA LYS A 166 4.49 27.04 -12.13
C LYS A 166 3.00 27.25 -11.82
N ILE A 167 2.10 26.82 -12.71
CA ILE A 167 0.64 26.94 -12.51
C ILE A 167 0.18 26.07 -11.34
N ALA A 168 0.61 24.81 -11.27
CA ALA A 168 0.28 23.90 -10.18
C ALA A 168 0.72 24.45 -8.82
N HIS A 169 1.95 24.98 -8.74
CA HIS A 169 2.46 25.62 -7.54
C HIS A 169 1.65 26.85 -7.15
N ALA A 170 1.35 27.74 -8.10
CA ALA A 170 0.55 28.95 -7.85
C ALA A 170 -0.88 28.62 -7.33
N MET A 171 -1.42 27.45 -7.67
CA MET A 171 -2.70 26.96 -7.14
C MET A 171 -2.58 26.31 -5.75
N GLY A 172 -1.37 26.19 -5.19
CA GLY A 172 -1.13 25.60 -3.87
C GLY A 172 -0.94 24.07 -3.87
N ALA A 173 -0.74 23.45 -5.03
CA ALA A 173 -0.48 22.01 -5.11
C ALA A 173 0.87 21.66 -4.45
N ALA A 174 0.95 20.46 -3.86
CA ALA A 174 2.13 19.90 -3.23
C ALA A 174 3.16 19.37 -4.26
N ALA A 175 2.65 18.84 -5.37
CA ALA A 175 3.42 18.33 -6.49
C ALA A 175 2.57 18.33 -7.77
N LEU A 176 3.22 18.05 -8.89
CA LEU A 176 2.61 17.84 -10.20
C LEU A 176 2.89 16.42 -10.69
N VAL A 177 1.83 15.72 -11.13
CA VAL A 177 1.94 14.47 -11.89
C VAL A 177 1.47 14.75 -13.31
N VAL A 178 2.35 14.55 -14.28
CA VAL A 178 2.03 14.67 -15.70
C VAL A 178 1.81 13.29 -16.32
N VAL A 179 0.65 13.11 -16.94
CA VAL A 179 0.27 11.90 -17.67
C VAL A 179 0.77 12.01 -19.10
N SER A 180 1.61 11.06 -19.53
CA SER A 180 2.04 10.99 -20.93
C SER A 180 0.85 10.79 -21.89
N SER A 181 1.01 11.25 -23.13
CA SER A 181 0.05 11.01 -24.22
C SER A 181 0.08 9.57 -24.73
N ASP A 182 1.11 8.80 -24.37
CA ASP A 182 1.34 7.42 -24.77
C ASP A 182 1.87 6.56 -23.59
N GLU A 183 2.24 5.31 -23.86
CA GLU A 183 2.80 4.39 -22.86
C GLU A 183 4.29 4.64 -22.56
N SER A 184 4.91 5.62 -23.21
CA SER A 184 6.25 6.06 -22.85
C SER A 184 6.16 6.92 -21.60
N SER A 185 7.07 6.67 -20.66
CA SER A 185 7.29 7.54 -19.51
C SER A 185 8.80 7.72 -19.41
N SER A 186 9.25 8.96 -19.50
CA SER A 186 10.65 9.34 -19.30
C SER A 186 10.68 10.50 -18.32
N ALA A 187 11.82 10.72 -17.68
CA ALA A 187 12.02 11.94 -16.92
C ALA A 187 11.75 13.13 -17.85
N PRO A 188 10.83 14.04 -17.52
CA PRO A 188 10.69 15.24 -18.32
C PRO A 188 12.03 15.96 -18.37
N VAL A 189 12.39 16.46 -19.55
CA VAL A 189 13.64 17.18 -19.78
C VAL A 189 13.26 18.63 -20.00
N ALA A 190 13.21 19.42 -18.93
CA ALA A 190 13.25 20.86 -19.08
C ALA A 190 14.69 21.33 -18.90
N VAL A 191 15.17 22.14 -19.85
CA VAL A 191 16.35 22.98 -19.63
C VAL A 191 15.83 24.18 -18.85
N LEU A 192 16.20 24.30 -17.58
CA LEU A 192 15.97 25.52 -16.83
C LEU A 192 17.18 26.43 -16.99
N ASP A 193 16.93 27.71 -17.23
CA ASP A 193 17.97 28.72 -17.10
C ASP A 193 18.33 28.84 -15.61
N PRO A 194 19.62 28.89 -15.26
CA PRO A 194 20.10 28.89 -13.87
C PRO A 194 19.63 30.10 -13.04
N ASP A 195 19.12 31.14 -13.70
CA ASP A 195 18.60 32.36 -13.06
C ASP A 195 17.06 32.34 -12.88
N GLU A 196 16.37 31.28 -13.33
CA GLU A 196 14.89 31.15 -13.30
C GLU A 196 14.40 30.02 -12.36
N ASP A 197 15.24 29.64 -11.40
CA ASP A 197 14.99 28.55 -10.45
C ASP A 197 14.21 29.03 -9.22
N ASP A 198 12.88 28.83 -9.25
CA ASP A 198 12.10 28.61 -8.02
C ASP A 198 10.76 27.95 -8.36
N ILE A 199 10.84 26.70 -8.83
CA ILE A 199 9.67 25.81 -8.79
C ILE A 199 9.87 24.92 -7.55
N PRO A 200 9.23 25.23 -6.41
CA PRO A 200 9.52 24.53 -5.15
C PRO A 200 8.82 23.18 -5.05
N ILE A 201 7.98 22.82 -6.01
CA ILE A 201 7.24 21.56 -6.00
C ILE A 201 7.90 20.52 -6.90
N ALA A 202 7.79 19.27 -6.47
CA ALA A 202 8.11 18.11 -7.27
C ALA A 202 7.27 18.03 -8.56
N SER A 203 7.90 17.65 -9.67
CA SER A 203 7.20 17.31 -10.92
C SER A 203 7.63 15.92 -11.39
N VAL A 204 6.65 15.07 -11.71
CA VAL A 204 6.89 13.70 -12.17
C VAL A 204 6.03 13.38 -13.38
N MET A 205 6.47 12.42 -14.21
CA MET A 205 5.70 11.89 -15.32
C MET A 205 5.33 10.43 -15.09
N ILE A 206 4.08 10.08 -15.42
CA ILE A 206 3.57 8.70 -15.49
C ILE A 206 3.10 8.36 -16.90
N ARG A 207 2.95 7.06 -17.17
CA ARG A 207 2.41 6.56 -18.45
C ARG A 207 0.93 6.91 -18.61
N LYS A 208 0.44 6.89 -19.86
CA LYS A 208 -0.99 7.10 -20.17
C LYS A 208 -1.89 6.14 -19.38
N THR A 209 -1.61 4.84 -19.38
CA THR A 209 -2.35 3.83 -18.58
C THR A 209 -2.44 4.18 -17.09
N GLY A 210 -1.35 4.64 -16.47
CA GLY A 210 -1.35 5.08 -15.08
C GLY A 210 -2.27 6.27 -14.84
N GLY A 211 -2.28 7.24 -15.76
CA GLY A 211 -3.21 8.38 -15.69
C GLY A 211 -4.66 7.98 -15.98
N ASP A 212 -4.90 7.05 -16.90
CA ASP A 212 -6.23 6.47 -17.14
C ASP A 212 -6.75 5.81 -15.87
N LEU A 213 -5.94 5.02 -15.17
CA LEU A 213 -6.29 4.44 -13.87
C LEU A 213 -6.70 5.53 -12.86
N LEU A 214 -5.88 6.57 -12.68
CA LEU A 214 -6.21 7.68 -11.77
C LEU A 214 -7.56 8.34 -12.13
N ARG A 215 -7.84 8.57 -13.41
CA ARG A 215 -9.12 9.13 -13.87
C ARG A 215 -10.30 8.20 -13.56
N HIS A 216 -10.16 6.89 -13.82
CA HIS A 216 -11.21 5.90 -13.55
C HIS A 216 -11.50 5.78 -12.04
N VAL A 217 -10.50 5.94 -11.18
CA VAL A 217 -10.73 5.96 -9.72
C VAL A 217 -11.33 7.30 -9.30
N ALA A 218 -10.77 8.44 -9.76
CA ALA A 218 -11.23 9.79 -9.43
C ALA A 218 -12.68 10.08 -9.87
N ALA A 219 -13.19 9.38 -10.89
CA ALA A 219 -14.58 9.45 -11.31
C ALA A 219 -15.56 8.83 -10.28
N ARG A 220 -15.07 7.99 -9.36
CA ARG A 220 -15.89 7.23 -8.40
C ARG A 220 -15.58 7.57 -6.95
N GLN A 221 -14.33 7.85 -6.64
CA GLN A 221 -13.88 8.13 -5.27
C GLN A 221 -12.66 9.04 -5.25
N ARG A 222 -12.40 9.66 -4.10
CA ARG A 222 -11.17 10.44 -3.87
C ARG A 222 -9.96 9.52 -3.91
N VAL A 223 -8.88 9.98 -4.54
CA VAL A 223 -7.67 9.18 -4.76
C VAL A 223 -6.59 9.63 -3.80
N PHE A 224 -6.19 8.76 -2.88
CA PHE A 224 -5.09 9.01 -1.95
C PHE A 224 -3.92 8.09 -2.26
N GLY A 225 -2.71 8.56 -1.98
CA GLY A 225 -1.52 7.74 -2.09
C GLY A 225 -0.24 8.51 -1.80
N ARG A 226 0.89 7.87 -2.03
CA ARG A 226 2.22 8.43 -1.76
C ARG A 226 3.15 8.25 -2.96
N LEU A 227 3.91 9.29 -3.27
CA LEU A 227 5.01 9.21 -4.24
C LEU A 227 6.27 8.76 -3.48
N ILE A 228 6.75 7.55 -3.78
CA ILE A 228 7.91 6.97 -3.10
C ILE A 228 9.07 6.86 -4.08
N PRO A 229 10.17 7.61 -3.87
CA PRO A 229 11.41 7.43 -4.61
C PRO A 229 11.98 6.04 -4.38
N MET A 230 12.46 5.40 -5.45
CA MET A 230 12.93 4.02 -5.38
C MET A 230 14.45 3.94 -5.58
N VAL A 231 15.12 3.18 -4.72
CA VAL A 231 16.54 2.85 -4.82
C VAL A 231 16.67 1.36 -5.09
N CYS A 232 17.46 0.98 -6.10
CA CYS A 232 17.74 -0.43 -6.38
C CYS A 232 19.20 -0.77 -6.06
N GLU A 233 19.38 -1.87 -5.35
CA GLU A 233 20.68 -2.50 -5.13
C GLU A 233 20.88 -3.57 -6.21
N ARG A 234 22.12 -3.80 -6.67
CA ARG A 234 22.39 -4.73 -7.78
C ARG A 234 22.65 -6.18 -7.35
N LYS A 235 22.84 -6.46 -6.05
CA LYS A 235 23.22 -7.78 -5.53
C LYS A 235 22.55 -8.09 -4.19
N PRO A 236 21.38 -8.76 -4.16
CA PRO A 236 20.50 -9.10 -5.30
C PRO A 236 19.84 -7.86 -5.92
N TYR A 237 19.28 -7.98 -7.13
CA TYR A 237 18.52 -6.89 -7.74
C TYR A 237 17.19 -6.68 -7.00
N VAL A 238 17.19 -5.79 -6.02
CA VAL A 238 16.01 -5.48 -5.19
C VAL A 238 15.87 -3.98 -5.13
N CYS A 239 14.64 -3.50 -5.36
CA CYS A 239 14.31 -2.10 -5.27
C CYS A 239 13.43 -1.87 -4.06
N ARG A 240 13.79 -0.86 -3.26
CA ARG A 240 13.10 -0.47 -2.02
C ARG A 240 12.90 1.04 -1.98
N GLY A 241 12.02 1.51 -1.09
CA GLY A 241 11.94 2.93 -0.75
C GLY A 241 13.29 3.41 -0.24
N ARG A 242 13.58 4.69 -0.48
CA ARG A 242 14.80 5.36 0.00
C ARG A 242 14.90 5.29 1.53
N TRP A 243 13.77 5.35 2.22
CA TRP A 243 13.70 5.36 3.68
C TRP A 243 12.86 4.20 4.24
N ASP A 244 13.09 3.83 5.50
CA ASP A 244 12.39 2.71 6.14
C ASP A 244 10.88 2.96 6.28
N PHE A 245 10.47 4.19 6.63
CA PHE A 245 9.05 4.55 6.70
C PHE A 245 8.34 4.45 5.33
N GLU A 246 9.08 4.52 4.22
CA GLU A 246 8.51 4.31 2.88
C GLU A 246 8.30 2.82 2.63
N ASN A 247 9.26 1.98 3.06
CA ASN A 247 9.14 0.53 3.00
C ASN A 247 7.98 0.01 3.87
N GLU A 248 7.80 0.58 5.06
CA GLU A 248 6.65 0.30 5.92
C GLU A 248 5.33 0.66 5.22
N TYR A 249 5.25 1.84 4.60
CA TYR A 249 4.07 2.25 3.83
C TYR A 249 3.80 1.29 2.66
N ILE A 250 4.84 0.89 1.91
CA ILE A 250 4.71 -0.08 0.81
C ILE A 250 4.13 -1.40 1.33
N ALA A 251 4.67 -1.91 2.44
CA ALA A 251 4.25 -3.18 3.03
C ALA A 251 2.81 -3.14 3.58
N SER A 252 2.38 -1.98 4.12
CA SER A 252 1.07 -1.84 4.76
C SER A 252 -0.06 -1.49 3.79
N GLN A 253 0.21 -0.71 2.73
CA GLN A 253 -0.84 -0.13 1.88
C GLN A 253 -1.15 -0.95 0.62
N LEU A 254 -0.22 -1.76 0.14
CA LEU A 254 -0.46 -2.59 -1.05
C LEU A 254 -1.46 -3.70 -0.71
N VAL A 255 -2.57 -3.74 -1.43
CA VAL A 255 -3.61 -4.75 -1.22
C VAL A 255 -3.19 -6.05 -1.87
N ARG A 256 -3.11 -7.10 -1.07
CA ARG A 256 -2.81 -8.47 -1.53
C ARG A 256 -4.02 -9.38 -1.34
N SER A 257 -4.84 -9.13 -0.32
CA SER A 257 -6.03 -9.92 -0.02
C SER A 257 -6.97 -9.19 0.91
N GLY A 258 -8.13 -9.79 1.14
CA GLY A 258 -9.05 -9.34 2.15
C GLY A 258 -10.29 -10.22 2.24
N VAL A 259 -11.30 -9.68 2.90
CA VAL A 259 -12.62 -10.30 3.01
C VAL A 259 -13.65 -9.48 2.24
N ILE A 260 -14.60 -10.17 1.63
CA ILE A 260 -15.78 -9.59 1.01
C ILE A 260 -16.91 -9.66 2.04
N THR A 261 -17.60 -8.55 2.28
CA THR A 261 -18.74 -8.50 3.19
C THR A 261 -20.00 -8.02 2.48
N ALA A 262 -21.18 -8.47 2.92
CA ALA A 262 -22.43 -7.95 2.39
C ALA A 262 -22.66 -6.53 2.93
N ALA A 263 -23.06 -5.61 2.05
CA ALA A 263 -23.34 -4.23 2.43
C ALA A 263 -24.47 -4.12 3.48
N ALA A 264 -25.40 -5.07 3.48
CA ALA A 264 -26.52 -5.11 4.41
C ALA A 264 -26.12 -5.59 5.82
N SER A 265 -25.10 -6.46 5.93
CA SER A 265 -24.73 -7.06 7.22
C SER A 265 -23.54 -6.37 7.88
N ASN A 266 -22.78 -5.52 7.18
CA ASN A 266 -21.64 -4.69 7.63
C ASN A 266 -20.56 -5.39 8.51
N ARG A 267 -20.69 -6.67 8.83
CA ARG A 267 -19.87 -7.37 9.82
C ARG A 267 -19.63 -8.84 9.51
N GLU A 268 -20.52 -9.50 8.77
CA GLU A 268 -20.32 -10.91 8.44
C GLU A 268 -19.59 -11.07 7.10
N PRO A 269 -18.40 -11.69 7.09
CA PRO A 269 -17.68 -11.98 5.87
C PRO A 269 -18.43 -13.05 5.05
N ILE A 270 -18.62 -12.76 3.76
CA ILE A 270 -19.16 -13.69 2.76
C ILE A 270 -18.06 -14.69 2.34
N GLY A 271 -16.81 -14.22 2.29
CA GLY A 271 -15.65 -15.03 1.97
C GLY A 271 -14.42 -14.20 1.67
N ASP A 272 -13.35 -14.88 1.33
CA ASP A 272 -12.02 -14.29 1.15
C ASP A 272 -11.74 -13.99 -0.32
N PHE A 273 -10.89 -12.99 -0.56
CA PHE A 273 -10.36 -12.70 -1.89
C PHE A 273 -8.84 -12.56 -1.89
N LEU A 274 -8.23 -13.00 -2.99
CA LEU A 274 -6.84 -12.70 -3.33
C LEU A 274 -6.81 -11.62 -4.41
N ALA A 275 -6.19 -10.50 -4.12
CA ALA A 275 -6.05 -9.41 -5.08
C ALA A 275 -5.02 -9.76 -6.16
N ALA A 276 -5.23 -9.24 -7.36
CA ALA A 276 -4.26 -9.35 -8.45
C ALA A 276 -2.99 -8.55 -8.15
N SER A 277 -1.88 -8.91 -8.80
CA SER A 277 -0.63 -8.12 -8.77
C SER A 277 -0.66 -6.91 -9.73
N TYR A 278 -1.84 -6.57 -10.25
CA TYR A 278 -2.12 -5.53 -11.23
C TYR A 278 -3.53 -4.97 -11.01
N GLY A 279 -3.89 -3.90 -11.70
CA GLY A 279 -5.20 -3.28 -11.60
C GLY A 279 -5.22 -2.07 -10.65
N SER A 280 -6.43 -1.73 -10.23
CA SER A 280 -6.76 -0.43 -9.63
C SER A 280 -6.78 -0.42 -8.10
N VAL A 281 -7.49 0.56 -7.54
CA VAL A 281 -7.79 0.69 -6.12
C VAL A 281 -9.08 -0.04 -5.78
N LEU A 282 -9.12 -0.75 -4.66
CA LEU A 282 -10.37 -1.33 -4.15
C LEU A 282 -11.46 -0.25 -4.04
N PRO A 283 -12.70 -0.52 -4.49
CA PRO A 283 -13.79 0.42 -4.32
C PRO A 283 -14.17 0.52 -2.84
N PHE A 284 -14.36 1.75 -2.35
CA PHE A 284 -14.84 2.00 -0.99
C PHE A 284 -16.37 1.82 -0.89
N GLU A 285 -17.09 2.22 -1.94
CA GLU A 285 -18.55 2.10 -1.97
C GLU A 285 -18.98 0.67 -2.31
N PRO A 286 -20.09 0.19 -1.70
CA PRO A 286 -20.62 -1.13 -2.03
C PRO A 286 -21.06 -1.24 -3.49
N LEU A 287 -20.64 -2.27 -4.20
CA LEU A 287 -21.00 -2.49 -5.60
C LEU A 287 -21.88 -3.73 -5.77
N SER A 288 -22.83 -3.67 -6.71
CA SER A 288 -23.70 -4.80 -7.05
C SER A 288 -22.94 -5.85 -7.84
N VAL A 289 -23.23 -7.12 -7.55
CA VAL A 289 -22.60 -8.28 -8.19
C VAL A 289 -23.38 -8.72 -9.44
N VAL A 290 -22.67 -9.19 -10.46
CA VAL A 290 -23.21 -9.88 -11.65
C VAL A 290 -22.39 -11.14 -11.89
N ASP A 291 -23.06 -12.29 -11.87
CA ASP A 291 -22.46 -13.54 -12.32
C ASP A 291 -22.54 -13.60 -13.85
N VAL A 292 -21.44 -13.28 -14.52
CA VAL A 292 -21.38 -13.19 -15.97
C VAL A 292 -21.53 -14.55 -16.64
N SER A 293 -21.04 -15.61 -15.99
CA SER A 293 -21.18 -16.97 -16.54
C SER A 293 -22.62 -17.44 -16.54
N ILE A 294 -23.41 -17.05 -15.55
CA ILE A 294 -24.84 -17.39 -15.47
C ILE A 294 -25.67 -16.40 -16.31
N SER A 295 -25.51 -15.10 -16.09
CA SER A 295 -26.37 -14.07 -16.68
C SER A 295 -26.14 -13.88 -18.17
N LEU A 296 -24.90 -14.00 -18.65
CA LEU A 296 -24.53 -13.76 -20.05
C LEU A 296 -24.06 -15.04 -20.77
N GLY A 297 -24.03 -16.19 -20.07
CA GLY A 297 -23.63 -17.47 -20.67
C GLY A 297 -22.18 -17.52 -21.13
N THR A 298 -21.29 -16.71 -20.56
CA THR A 298 -19.88 -16.62 -20.98
C THR A 298 -18.89 -16.72 -19.83
N ASN A 299 -17.78 -17.40 -20.07
CA ASN A 299 -16.66 -17.50 -19.14
C ASN A 299 -15.69 -16.30 -19.22
N GLY A 300 -15.95 -15.33 -20.11
CA GLY A 300 -15.09 -14.17 -20.32
C GLY A 300 -13.83 -14.44 -21.15
N CYS A 301 -13.65 -15.63 -21.72
CA CYS A 301 -12.55 -15.90 -22.66
C CYS A 301 -12.78 -15.28 -24.04
N LEU A 302 -14.03 -15.06 -24.41
CA LEU A 302 -14.41 -14.29 -25.59
C LEU A 302 -14.82 -12.86 -25.19
N PRO A 303 -14.65 -11.87 -26.08
CA PRO A 303 -15.09 -10.51 -25.82
C PRO A 303 -16.56 -10.46 -25.40
N ILE A 304 -16.82 -9.80 -24.29
CA ILE A 304 -18.17 -9.58 -23.78
C ILE A 304 -18.72 -8.33 -24.48
N SER A 305 -19.44 -8.55 -25.58
CA SER A 305 -19.96 -7.49 -26.46
C SER A 305 -21.48 -7.38 -26.42
N GLY A 306 -22.01 -6.22 -26.81
CA GLY A 306 -23.44 -5.93 -26.85
C GLY A 306 -23.85 -4.89 -25.81
N ASP A 307 -24.89 -4.12 -26.12
CA ASP A 307 -25.36 -3.04 -25.25
C ASP A 307 -25.97 -3.58 -23.95
N GLU A 308 -26.61 -4.75 -24.01
CA GLU A 308 -27.13 -5.45 -22.83
C GLU A 308 -26.01 -5.84 -21.86
N ALA A 309 -24.93 -6.44 -22.38
CA ALA A 309 -23.76 -6.81 -21.58
C ALA A 309 -23.07 -5.60 -20.95
N LYS A 310 -22.91 -4.52 -21.72
CA LYS A 310 -22.35 -3.26 -21.21
C LYS A 310 -23.23 -2.64 -20.14
N THR A 311 -24.55 -2.64 -20.34
CA THR A 311 -25.50 -2.11 -19.36
C THR A 311 -25.52 -2.95 -18.09
N ALA A 312 -25.43 -4.28 -18.23
CA ALA A 312 -25.40 -5.20 -17.10
C ALA A 312 -24.13 -5.03 -16.25
N LEU A 313 -22.98 -4.74 -16.86
CA LEU A 313 -21.69 -4.67 -16.15
C LEU A 313 -21.25 -3.26 -15.76
N LYS A 314 -21.82 -2.22 -16.34
CA LYS A 314 -21.43 -0.83 -16.07
C LYS A 314 -21.42 -0.53 -14.57
N ASP A 315 -20.24 -0.16 -14.07
CA ASP A 315 -20.00 0.20 -12.67
C ASP A 315 -20.34 -0.92 -11.65
N ARG A 316 -20.39 -2.19 -12.09
CA ARG A 316 -20.69 -3.37 -11.27
C ARG A 316 -19.51 -4.32 -11.16
N ILE A 317 -19.62 -5.29 -10.27
CA ILE A 317 -18.66 -6.39 -10.13
C ILE A 317 -19.05 -7.50 -11.10
N GLY A 318 -18.18 -7.82 -12.06
CA GLY A 318 -18.35 -8.97 -12.93
C GLY A 318 -17.60 -10.18 -12.40
N ILE A 319 -18.31 -11.30 -12.18
CA ILE A 319 -17.73 -12.58 -11.74
C ILE A 319 -17.76 -13.59 -12.89
N VAL A 320 -16.63 -14.26 -13.15
CA VAL A 320 -16.53 -15.39 -14.09
C VAL A 320 -15.87 -16.60 -13.44
N THR A 321 -16.14 -17.80 -13.95
CA THR A 321 -15.37 -19.01 -13.57
C THR A 321 -14.02 -19.00 -14.28
N ARG A 322 -12.96 -19.41 -13.58
CA ARG A 322 -11.65 -19.69 -14.19
C ARG A 322 -11.79 -20.76 -15.28
N ASP A 323 -11.39 -20.42 -16.50
CA ASP A 323 -11.46 -21.32 -17.65
C ASP A 323 -10.09 -21.56 -18.29
N SER A 324 -9.66 -22.82 -18.38
CA SER A 324 -8.34 -23.19 -18.89
C SER A 324 -8.06 -22.78 -20.35
N SER A 325 -9.06 -22.45 -21.15
CA SER A 325 -8.91 -22.03 -22.54
C SER A 325 -8.26 -20.65 -22.72
N CYS A 326 -8.28 -19.81 -21.68
CA CYS A 326 -7.62 -18.50 -21.72
C CYS A 326 -6.95 -18.14 -20.39
N SER A 327 -6.20 -17.03 -20.39
CA SER A 327 -5.55 -16.51 -19.19
C SER A 327 -6.53 -15.71 -18.31
N VAL A 328 -6.26 -15.63 -17.01
CA VAL A 328 -7.02 -14.77 -16.09
C VAL A 328 -6.97 -13.30 -16.52
N LEU A 329 -5.83 -12.84 -17.04
CA LEU A 329 -5.69 -11.49 -17.59
C LEU A 329 -6.67 -11.23 -18.73
N THR A 330 -6.86 -12.21 -19.63
CA THR A 330 -7.82 -12.12 -20.74
C THR A 330 -9.25 -11.96 -20.21
N GLN A 331 -9.64 -12.77 -19.23
CA GLN A 331 -10.96 -12.70 -18.60
C GLN A 331 -11.19 -11.31 -17.95
N VAL A 332 -10.21 -10.82 -17.19
CA VAL A 332 -10.26 -9.49 -16.56
C VAL A 332 -10.35 -8.37 -17.62
N SER A 333 -9.56 -8.46 -18.69
CA SER A 333 -9.57 -7.49 -19.78
C SER A 333 -10.94 -7.42 -20.46
N HIS A 334 -11.59 -8.55 -20.73
CA HIS A 334 -12.92 -8.55 -21.34
C HIS A 334 -14.01 -8.00 -20.41
N LEU A 335 -13.93 -8.27 -19.10
CA LEU A 335 -14.83 -7.66 -18.11
C LEU A 335 -14.65 -6.14 -18.05
N GLN A 336 -13.41 -5.65 -18.06
CA GLN A 336 -13.12 -4.22 -18.09
C GLN A 336 -13.67 -3.56 -19.35
N LEU A 337 -13.45 -4.15 -20.53
CA LEU A 337 -13.96 -3.63 -21.80
C LEU A 337 -15.50 -3.63 -21.88
N ALA A 338 -16.15 -4.51 -21.11
CA ALA A 338 -17.60 -4.51 -20.93
C ALA A 338 -18.11 -3.49 -19.89
N GLY A 339 -17.22 -2.73 -19.24
CA GLY A 339 -17.59 -1.65 -18.31
C GLY A 339 -17.65 -2.05 -16.84
N ALA A 340 -17.18 -3.25 -16.48
CA ALA A 340 -17.10 -3.67 -15.08
C ALA A 340 -16.21 -2.72 -14.26
N ALA A 341 -16.62 -2.41 -13.03
CA ALA A 341 -15.82 -1.65 -12.07
C ALA A 341 -14.79 -2.53 -11.35
N VAL A 342 -15.08 -3.83 -11.23
CA VAL A 342 -14.25 -4.87 -10.62
C VAL A 342 -14.43 -6.16 -11.40
N ALA A 343 -13.35 -6.86 -11.66
CA ALA A 343 -13.33 -8.19 -12.25
C ALA A 343 -12.95 -9.23 -11.19
N ILE A 344 -13.77 -10.26 -11.02
CA ILE A 344 -13.50 -11.36 -10.11
C ILE A 344 -13.48 -12.67 -10.88
N VAL A 345 -12.44 -13.48 -10.66
CA VAL A 345 -12.32 -14.82 -11.22
C VAL A 345 -12.44 -15.86 -10.11
N SER A 346 -13.45 -16.71 -10.21
CA SER A 346 -13.70 -17.81 -9.26
C SER A 346 -12.89 -19.04 -9.63
N PHE A 347 -12.16 -19.60 -8.66
CA PHE A 347 -11.40 -20.83 -8.80
C PHE A 347 -12.15 -22.00 -8.18
N ASP A 348 -12.22 -23.12 -8.90
CA ASP A 348 -12.86 -24.34 -8.43
C ASP A 348 -11.85 -25.29 -7.77
N GLU A 349 -11.74 -25.15 -6.46
CA GLU A 349 -10.90 -26.01 -5.62
C GLU A 349 -11.31 -27.48 -5.68
N GLY A 350 -12.60 -27.78 -5.85
CA GLY A 350 -13.13 -29.13 -6.02
C GLY A 350 -12.65 -29.78 -7.32
N ALA A 351 -12.52 -28.99 -8.38
CA ALA A 351 -11.93 -29.40 -9.66
C ALA A 351 -10.38 -29.42 -9.65
N GLY A 352 -9.75 -29.23 -8.48
CA GLY A 352 -8.29 -29.24 -8.35
C GLY A 352 -7.60 -27.91 -8.71
N GLN A 353 -8.36 -26.83 -8.89
CA GLN A 353 -7.76 -25.50 -9.12
C GLN A 353 -7.40 -24.87 -7.78
N SER A 354 -6.12 -24.57 -7.55
CA SER A 354 -5.71 -23.81 -6.37
C SER A 354 -6.06 -22.33 -6.55
N LEU A 355 -6.60 -21.71 -5.50
CA LEU A 355 -6.74 -20.27 -5.44
C LEU A 355 -5.36 -19.60 -5.51
N MET A 356 -5.21 -18.60 -6.38
CA MET A 356 -3.95 -17.89 -6.57
C MET A 356 -4.19 -16.40 -6.85
N HIS A 357 -3.20 -15.57 -6.52
CA HIS A 357 -3.18 -14.19 -6.97
C HIS A 357 -3.22 -14.18 -8.50
N PRO A 358 -4.18 -13.48 -9.13
CA PRO A 358 -4.08 -13.17 -10.54
C PRO A 358 -2.79 -12.40 -10.79
N SER A 359 -1.88 -12.97 -11.56
CA SER A 359 -0.58 -12.37 -11.85
C SER A 359 -0.24 -12.53 -13.33
N VAL A 360 0.70 -11.70 -13.78
CA VAL A 360 1.33 -11.80 -15.10
C VAL A 360 2.82 -12.03 -14.90
N THR A 361 3.47 -12.65 -15.89
CA THR A 361 4.92 -12.89 -15.86
C THR A 361 5.69 -11.58 -15.78
N GLU A 362 5.25 -10.59 -16.54
CA GLU A 362 5.86 -9.27 -16.62
C GLU A 362 4.77 -8.23 -16.35
N ASN A 363 4.98 -7.38 -15.34
CA ASN A 363 3.96 -6.44 -14.85
C ASN A 363 3.40 -5.53 -15.96
N TRP A 364 4.19 -5.22 -16.98
CA TRP A 364 3.78 -4.35 -18.08
C TRP A 364 2.72 -4.97 -19.00
N HIS A 365 2.57 -6.30 -19.00
CA HIS A 365 1.47 -6.96 -19.72
C HIS A 365 0.09 -6.58 -19.18
N ALA A 366 0.00 -6.14 -17.93
CA ALA A 366 -1.26 -5.79 -17.28
C ALA A 366 -1.45 -4.29 -17.01
N TYR A 367 -0.59 -3.42 -17.57
CA TYR A 367 -0.73 -1.97 -17.39
C TYR A 367 -2.04 -1.42 -17.95
N ASN A 368 -2.63 -2.08 -18.93
CA ASN A 368 -3.93 -1.72 -19.49
C ASN A 368 -5.13 -2.04 -18.57
N ILE A 369 -4.93 -2.76 -17.46
CA ILE A 369 -5.98 -3.04 -16.49
C ILE A 369 -6.08 -1.88 -15.50
N THR A 370 -7.17 -1.11 -15.62
CA THR A 370 -7.49 0.09 -14.83
C THR A 370 -8.58 -0.15 -13.78
N ILE A 371 -9.12 -1.38 -13.72
CA ILE A 371 -10.11 -1.82 -12.73
C ILE A 371 -9.49 -2.74 -11.68
N THR A 372 -10.20 -2.95 -10.58
CA THR A 372 -9.77 -3.90 -9.55
C THR A 372 -9.95 -5.32 -10.05
N ALA A 373 -8.95 -6.16 -9.84
CA ALA A 373 -8.99 -7.57 -10.21
C ALA A 373 -8.71 -8.46 -8.99
N ALA A 374 -9.52 -9.50 -8.80
CA ALA A 374 -9.35 -10.43 -7.67
C ALA A 374 -9.73 -11.87 -8.05
N ALA A 375 -9.28 -12.81 -7.24
CA ALA A 375 -9.67 -14.21 -7.27
C ALA A 375 -10.41 -14.60 -5.99
N ILE A 376 -11.42 -15.46 -6.12
CA ILE A 376 -12.20 -16.01 -5.00
C ILE A 376 -12.43 -17.51 -5.19
N SER A 377 -12.87 -18.19 -4.12
CA SER A 377 -13.33 -19.59 -4.20
C SER A 377 -14.76 -19.69 -4.77
N THR A 378 -15.12 -20.86 -5.30
CA THR A 378 -16.50 -21.16 -5.73
C THR A 378 -17.53 -21.00 -4.60
N ALA A 379 -17.15 -21.31 -3.34
CA ALA A 379 -18.02 -21.10 -2.19
C ALA A 379 -18.31 -19.60 -1.96
N THR A 380 -17.26 -18.76 -2.03
CA THR A 380 -17.41 -17.30 -1.93
C THR A 380 -18.29 -16.76 -3.05
N ARG A 381 -18.10 -17.26 -4.28
CA ARG A 381 -18.96 -16.88 -5.42
C ARG A 381 -20.42 -17.22 -5.14
N ALA A 382 -20.71 -18.45 -4.74
CA ALA A 382 -22.07 -18.89 -4.46
C ALA A 382 -22.73 -18.02 -3.38
N ALA A 383 -21.97 -17.65 -2.34
CA ALA A 383 -22.46 -16.77 -1.29
C ALA A 383 -22.70 -15.33 -1.80
N MET A 384 -21.84 -14.78 -2.65
CA MET A 384 -21.99 -13.45 -3.28
C MET A 384 -23.16 -13.35 -4.27
N THR A 385 -23.59 -14.48 -4.85
CA THR A 385 -24.65 -14.52 -5.88
C THR A 385 -25.94 -15.14 -5.35
N SER A 386 -25.97 -15.56 -4.09
CA SER A 386 -27.14 -16.17 -3.43
C SER A 386 -28.31 -15.20 -3.28
N VAL A 387 -28.03 -13.89 -3.16
CA VAL A 387 -29.04 -12.84 -3.03
C VAL A 387 -29.06 -12.00 -4.31
N PRO A 388 -30.22 -11.86 -4.99
CA PRO A 388 -30.35 -10.96 -6.13
C PRO A 388 -29.95 -9.53 -5.77
N ASP A 389 -29.20 -8.88 -6.67
CA ASP A 389 -28.70 -7.51 -6.51
C ASP A 389 -27.90 -7.27 -5.21
N GLN A 390 -27.27 -8.32 -4.68
CA GLN A 390 -26.38 -8.19 -3.54
C GLN A 390 -25.28 -7.18 -3.82
N ARG A 391 -25.17 -6.21 -2.91
CA ARG A 391 -24.07 -5.26 -2.86
C ARG A 391 -23.03 -5.74 -1.86
N VAL A 392 -21.77 -5.66 -2.24
CA VAL A 392 -20.65 -6.11 -1.41
C VAL A 392 -19.61 -5.01 -1.24
N THR A 393 -18.88 -5.08 -0.13
CA THR A 393 -17.72 -4.22 0.15
C THR A 393 -16.47 -5.07 0.35
N PHE A 394 -15.32 -4.47 0.11
CA PHE A 394 -14.01 -5.12 0.28
C PHE A 394 -13.33 -4.57 1.54
N VAL A 395 -12.86 -5.46 2.39
CA VAL A 395 -12.09 -5.10 3.61
C VAL A 395 -10.72 -5.74 3.50
N VAL A 396 -9.67 -4.91 3.49
CA VAL A 396 -8.28 -5.36 3.34
C VAL A 396 -7.86 -6.20 4.54
N ARG A 397 -7.32 -7.40 4.27
CA ARG A 397 -6.68 -8.28 5.26
C ARG A 397 -5.55 -9.06 4.57
N ASN A 398 -4.36 -8.46 4.54
CA ASN A 398 -3.19 -9.03 3.85
C ASN A 398 -2.64 -10.31 4.49
N SER A 399 -3.05 -10.65 5.73
CA SER A 399 -2.70 -11.92 6.37
C SER A 399 -3.21 -13.13 5.58
N ILE A 400 -4.37 -13.02 4.91
CA ILE A 400 -4.93 -14.09 4.07
C ILE A 400 -3.97 -14.45 2.92
N ALA A 401 -3.43 -13.45 2.22
CA ALA A 401 -2.43 -13.65 1.17
C ALA A 401 -1.15 -14.28 1.72
N THR A 402 -0.67 -13.84 2.89
CA THR A 402 0.50 -14.42 3.54
C THR A 402 0.28 -15.91 3.84
N THR A 403 -0.89 -16.29 4.35
CA THR A 403 -1.25 -17.70 4.58
C THR A 403 -1.23 -18.50 3.28
N TRP A 404 -1.86 -17.99 2.21
CA TRP A 404 -1.88 -18.65 0.90
C TRP A 404 -0.49 -18.81 0.29
N ASP A 405 0.40 -17.83 0.47
CA ASP A 405 1.78 -17.93 -0.01
C ASP A 405 2.60 -18.98 0.73
N GLU A 406 2.44 -19.10 2.06
CA GLU A 406 3.07 -20.17 2.83
C GLU A 406 2.59 -21.55 2.38
N ILE A 407 1.29 -21.71 2.16
CA ILE A 407 0.72 -22.96 1.62
C ILE A 407 1.28 -23.25 0.22
N ARG A 408 1.40 -22.23 -0.65
CA ARG A 408 1.90 -22.39 -2.01
C ARG A 408 3.38 -22.76 -2.07
N LYS A 409 4.21 -22.29 -1.13
CA LYS A 409 5.61 -22.75 -1.02
C LYS A 409 5.69 -24.27 -0.90
N LEU A 410 4.71 -24.88 -0.23
CA LEU A 410 4.60 -26.33 -0.06
C LEU A 410 4.06 -27.07 -1.30
N ALA A 411 3.71 -26.37 -2.37
CA ALA A 411 3.38 -27.00 -3.65
C ALA A 411 4.62 -27.61 -4.35
N VAL A 412 5.84 -27.37 -3.82
CA VAL A 412 7.10 -27.87 -4.38
C VAL A 412 7.73 -28.89 -3.43
N ARG A 413 8.15 -30.03 -3.97
CA ARG A 413 8.75 -31.12 -3.18
C ARG A 413 9.96 -30.69 -2.36
N SER A 414 10.79 -29.77 -2.86
CA SER A 414 11.99 -29.26 -2.17
C SER A 414 11.68 -28.40 -0.94
N ALA A 415 10.47 -27.85 -0.82
CA ALA A 415 10.05 -27.10 0.35
C ALA A 415 9.71 -27.99 1.54
N TRP A 416 9.51 -29.29 1.31
CA TRP A 416 9.20 -30.25 2.36
C TRP A 416 10.47 -30.81 3.00
N PRO A 417 10.52 -30.90 4.35
CA PRO A 417 11.57 -31.65 5.02
C PRO A 417 11.60 -33.11 4.56
N THR A 418 12.80 -33.69 4.43
CA THR A 418 12.94 -35.10 4.01
C THR A 418 12.48 -36.08 5.09
N ARG A 419 12.70 -35.74 6.36
CA ARG A 419 12.33 -36.60 7.50
C ARG A 419 10.88 -36.37 7.93
N THR A 420 10.18 -37.46 8.23
CA THR A 420 8.74 -37.45 8.59
C THR A 420 8.44 -36.62 9.83
N ASP A 421 9.25 -36.75 10.88
CA ASP A 421 9.13 -35.98 12.13
C ASP A 421 9.20 -34.46 11.87
N ARG A 422 10.11 -34.03 10.98
CA ARG A 422 10.26 -32.62 10.63
C ARG A 422 9.10 -32.11 9.77
N ARG A 423 8.54 -32.94 8.89
CA ARG A 423 7.34 -32.61 8.10
C ARG A 423 6.14 -32.37 9.01
N GLU A 424 5.92 -33.28 9.96
CA GLU A 424 4.84 -33.16 10.94
C GLU A 424 5.04 -31.93 11.84
N LYS A 425 6.27 -31.65 12.29
CA LYS A 425 6.58 -30.43 13.06
C LYS A 425 6.31 -29.15 12.27
N LEU A 426 6.66 -29.12 10.99
CA LEU A 426 6.34 -27.99 10.10
C LEU A 426 4.83 -27.79 10.00
N LEU A 427 4.06 -28.86 9.78
CA LEU A 427 2.60 -28.78 9.72
C LEU A 427 1.97 -28.27 11.01
N ARG A 428 2.37 -28.79 12.18
CA ARG A 428 1.87 -28.29 13.48
C ARG A 428 2.15 -26.80 13.64
N ARG A 429 3.35 -26.37 13.25
CA ARG A 429 3.69 -24.94 13.27
C ARG A 429 2.73 -24.15 12.38
N LEU A 430 2.50 -24.57 11.14
CA LEU A 430 1.61 -23.85 10.23
C LEU A 430 0.16 -23.81 10.73
N LEU A 431 -0.38 -24.95 11.17
CA LEU A 431 -1.73 -25.07 11.75
C LEU A 431 -1.92 -24.16 12.97
N SER A 432 -0.94 -24.11 13.87
CA SER A 432 -1.01 -23.29 15.09
C SER A 432 -0.70 -21.80 14.89
N THR A 433 -0.01 -21.42 13.81
CA THR A 433 0.45 -20.03 13.60
C THR A 433 -0.38 -19.26 12.57
N LEU A 434 -0.92 -19.96 11.58
CA LEU A 434 -1.71 -19.34 10.52
C LEU A 434 -3.20 -19.50 10.85
N ALA A 435 -3.90 -18.38 10.93
CA ALA A 435 -5.36 -18.38 10.96
C ALA A 435 -5.86 -18.84 9.58
N MET A 436 -6.11 -20.14 9.43
CA MET A 436 -6.51 -20.77 8.17
C MET A 436 -8.02 -21.04 8.12
N ASP A 437 -8.65 -20.68 7.00
CA ASP A 437 -10.00 -21.10 6.65
C ASP A 437 -10.04 -22.56 6.15
N ASP A 438 -11.25 -23.07 5.89
CA ASP A 438 -11.44 -24.46 5.45
C ASP A 438 -10.81 -24.74 4.07
N GLY A 439 -10.82 -23.78 3.15
CA GLY A 439 -10.22 -23.91 1.82
C GLY A 439 -8.69 -23.99 1.89
N GLN A 440 -8.08 -23.14 2.71
CA GLN A 440 -6.65 -23.13 3.02
C GLN A 440 -6.21 -24.44 3.70
N ARG A 441 -6.99 -24.93 4.66
CA ARG A 441 -6.74 -26.23 5.31
C ARG A 441 -6.85 -27.37 4.31
N LEU A 442 -7.83 -27.34 3.40
CA LEU A 442 -8.00 -28.35 2.37
C LEU A 442 -6.82 -28.36 1.38
N GLU A 443 -6.34 -27.20 0.95
CA GLU A 443 -5.19 -27.12 0.04
C GLU A 443 -3.88 -27.54 0.75
N LEU A 444 -3.70 -27.16 2.01
CA LEU A 444 -2.57 -27.64 2.83
C LEU A 444 -2.60 -29.16 2.98
N LYS A 445 -3.79 -29.74 3.24
CA LYS A 445 -4.01 -31.20 3.28
C LYS A 445 -3.61 -31.83 1.95
N ARG A 446 -4.09 -31.28 0.83
CA ARG A 446 -3.78 -31.76 -0.51
C ARG A 446 -2.27 -31.78 -0.72
N ASN A 447 -1.58 -30.68 -0.50
CA ASN A 447 -0.12 -30.58 -0.68
C ASN A 447 0.64 -31.57 0.21
N TYR A 448 0.20 -31.76 1.46
CA TYR A 448 0.81 -32.74 2.35
C TYR A 448 0.69 -34.18 1.83
N LEU A 449 -0.49 -34.57 1.37
CA LEU A 449 -0.77 -35.93 0.91
C LEU A 449 -0.10 -36.22 -0.44
N THR A 450 -0.16 -35.29 -1.40
CA THR A 450 0.28 -35.53 -2.78
C THR A 450 1.75 -35.25 -3.01
N ILE A 451 2.30 -34.20 -2.38
CA ILE A 451 3.67 -33.71 -2.62
C ILE A 451 4.56 -34.01 -1.43
N GLY A 452 4.05 -33.70 -0.23
CA GLY A 452 4.75 -33.89 1.03
C GLY A 452 4.99 -35.36 1.36
N GLY A 453 4.22 -36.30 0.78
CA GLY A 453 4.32 -37.74 1.05
C GLY A 453 3.77 -38.13 2.42
N GLY A 454 2.80 -37.37 2.94
CA GLY A 454 2.05 -37.68 4.14
C GLY A 454 0.95 -38.73 3.92
N SER A 455 0.26 -39.13 4.99
CA SER A 455 -0.92 -40.00 4.91
C SER A 455 -2.14 -39.34 5.52
N GLY A 456 -3.34 -39.80 5.14
CA GLY A 456 -4.59 -39.30 5.74
C GLY A 456 -4.59 -39.46 7.26
N ALA A 457 -4.18 -40.63 7.74
CA ALA A 457 -4.10 -40.93 9.17
C ALA A 457 -3.07 -40.06 9.94
N SER A 458 -1.98 -39.60 9.30
CA SER A 458 -1.09 -38.63 9.94
C SER A 458 -1.67 -37.22 9.93
N TRP A 459 -2.35 -36.83 8.85
CA TRP A 459 -3.07 -35.55 8.80
C TRP A 459 -4.13 -35.44 9.90
N ASP A 460 -5.02 -36.43 10.02
CA ASP A 460 -6.13 -36.39 10.97
C ASP A 460 -5.60 -36.28 12.41
N ARG A 461 -4.55 -37.04 12.76
CA ARG A 461 -3.85 -36.92 14.06
C ARG A 461 -3.25 -35.53 14.33
N LEU A 462 -2.80 -34.82 13.29
CA LEU A 462 -2.22 -33.49 13.43
C LEU A 462 -3.30 -32.43 13.66
N VAL A 463 -4.43 -32.53 12.95
CA VAL A 463 -5.55 -31.60 13.08
C VAL A 463 -6.28 -31.80 14.41
N ASP A 464 -6.51 -33.05 14.82
CA ASP A 464 -7.16 -33.37 16.10
C ASP A 464 -6.31 -32.89 17.30
N GLY A 465 -4.99 -33.03 17.19
CA GLY A 465 -4.06 -32.54 18.21
C GLY A 465 -4.05 -31.01 18.33
N ASP A 466 -4.28 -30.28 17.24
CA ASP A 466 -4.37 -28.82 17.23
C ASP A 466 -5.70 -28.32 17.81
N ALA A 467 -6.81 -29.02 17.52
CA ALA A 467 -8.12 -28.71 18.11
C ALA A 467 -8.11 -28.81 19.65
N GLN A 468 -7.36 -29.78 20.21
CA GLN A 468 -7.18 -29.92 21.67
C GLN A 468 -6.26 -28.84 22.28
N LEU A 469 -5.34 -28.28 21.51
CA LEU A 469 -4.45 -27.18 21.93
C LEU A 469 -5.15 -25.82 21.90
N ALA A 470 -6.11 -25.63 21.00
CA ALA A 470 -6.93 -24.42 20.95
C ALA A 470 -7.90 -24.35 22.14
N THR A 471 -8.58 -25.46 22.49
CA THR A 471 -9.51 -25.50 23.62
C THR A 471 -8.83 -25.29 24.98
N THR A 472 -7.60 -25.80 25.16
CA THR A 472 -6.83 -25.58 26.41
C THR A 472 -6.29 -24.17 26.57
N LYS A 473 -6.18 -23.38 25.49
CA LYS A 473 -5.78 -21.96 25.56
C LYS A 473 -6.92 -21.01 25.91
N ASP A 474 -8.16 -21.38 25.59
CA ASP A 474 -9.35 -20.59 25.95
C ASP A 474 -9.85 -20.91 27.38
N GLU A 475 -9.36 -22.01 27.99
CA GLU A 475 -9.65 -22.39 29.39
C GLU A 475 -8.60 -21.90 30.40
N LEU A 476 -7.53 -21.23 29.96
CA LEU A 476 -6.48 -20.60 30.76
C LEU A 476 -6.53 -19.08 30.63
#